data_AF-A0A179C7Y2-F1
#
_entry.id   AF-A0A179C7Y2-F1
#
_cell.length_a   1.000
_cell.length_b   1.000
_cell.length_c   1.000
_cell.angle_alpha   90.00
_cell.angle_beta   90.00
_cell.angle_gamma   90.00
#
_symmetry.space_group_name_H-M   'P 1'
#
loop_
_entity.id
_entity.type
_entity.pdbx_description
1 polymer ?
#
loop_
_entity_poly.entity_id
_entity_poly.type
_entity_poly.pdbx_seq_one_letter_code
_entity_poly.pdbx_strand_id
1 'polypeptide(L)'
;MKKIGKRIGQVLIGIIVIALVVQMILLVPSPQKALRQDQLRSDIHYQDVPTLLINGFGGSNYTYNKMINYYQKENIAQKTMTIHVTPTGTVHVSGSVKGKKNAMIQLLFDWNLAQTYNPQTNWTIKVIKILHNKYGINELNVVGHSWGGTEFLHALGQSKWIQRNVKFNKVVLMGTPVNEGVTNKVTYPQALREHLTDAEYRKLKREYQDLAPCSSIKFYNVMADYHDHTDTSVPNVQSEFLATILNPKWSSCKTVMFYGIKHSALHQDSKVLMKVAKMLYD
;
A
#
# COMPACT_ATOMS: atom_id res chain seq x y z
N MET A 1 -12.94 -38.51 -32.21
CA MET A 1 -12.10 -37.30 -32.05
C MET A 1 -12.90 -35.98 -32.03
N LYS A 2 -13.78 -35.68 -33.00
CA LYS A 2 -14.57 -34.40 -33.04
C LYS A 2 -15.41 -34.08 -31.78
N LYS A 3 -16.08 -35.08 -31.17
CA LYS A 3 -16.90 -34.87 -29.95
C LYS A 3 -16.08 -34.52 -28.70
N ILE A 4 -14.86 -35.04 -28.59
CA ILE A 4 -13.94 -34.77 -27.48
C ILE A 4 -13.39 -33.34 -27.61
N GLY A 5 -12.99 -32.92 -28.82
CA GLY A 5 -12.56 -31.54 -29.09
C GLY A 5 -13.64 -30.50 -28.80
N LYS A 6 -14.92 -30.79 -29.12
CA LYS A 6 -16.05 -29.90 -28.80
C LYS A 6 -16.29 -29.76 -27.29
N ARG A 7 -16.20 -30.87 -26.52
CA ARG A 7 -16.33 -30.84 -25.06
C ARG A 7 -15.17 -30.09 -24.39
N ILE A 8 -13.93 -30.31 -24.86
CA ILE A 8 -12.76 -29.57 -24.37
C ILE A 8 -12.92 -28.06 -24.66
N GLY A 9 -13.35 -27.69 -25.87
CA GLY A 9 -13.62 -26.29 -26.21
C GLY A 9 -14.69 -25.62 -25.34
N GLN A 10 -15.78 -26.33 -25.03
CA GLN A 10 -16.84 -25.83 -24.13
C GLN A 10 -16.34 -25.62 -22.70
N VAL A 11 -15.52 -26.54 -22.18
CA VAL A 11 -14.91 -26.41 -20.85
C VAL A 11 -13.95 -25.22 -20.80
N LEU A 12 -13.10 -25.04 -21.81
CA LEU A 12 -12.17 -23.90 -21.89
C LEU A 12 -12.91 -22.56 -21.94
N ILE A 13 -13.99 -22.45 -22.73
CA ILE A 13 -14.83 -21.25 -22.77
C ILE A 13 -15.45 -20.98 -21.38
N GLY A 14 -15.96 -22.02 -20.71
CA GLY A 14 -16.50 -21.90 -19.36
C GLY A 14 -15.47 -21.37 -18.36
N ILE A 15 -14.24 -21.88 -18.39
CA ILE A 15 -13.14 -21.42 -17.53
C ILE A 15 -12.81 -19.95 -17.81
N ILE A 16 -12.74 -19.54 -19.09
CA ILE A 16 -12.46 -18.16 -19.47
C ILE A 16 -13.56 -17.22 -18.94
N VAL A 17 -14.84 -17.59 -19.12
CA VAL A 17 -15.96 -16.78 -18.61
C VAL A 17 -15.89 -16.64 -17.09
N ILE A 18 -15.62 -17.73 -16.36
CA ILE A 18 -15.46 -17.68 -14.89
C ILE A 18 -14.29 -16.77 -14.51
N ALA A 19 -13.14 -16.88 -15.17
CA ALA A 19 -11.98 -16.02 -14.91
C ALA A 19 -12.30 -14.54 -15.14
N LEU A 20 -13.05 -14.21 -16.21
CA LEU A 20 -13.48 -12.84 -16.50
C LEU A 20 -14.46 -12.31 -15.44
N VAL A 21 -15.41 -13.12 -14.99
CA VAL A 21 -16.35 -12.73 -13.92
C VAL A 21 -15.59 -12.51 -12.61
N VAL A 22 -14.67 -13.39 -12.24
CA VAL A 22 -13.83 -13.22 -11.06
C VAL A 22 -13.02 -11.93 -11.17
N GLN A 23 -12.38 -11.68 -12.32
CA GLN A 23 -11.63 -10.44 -12.53
C GLN A 23 -12.51 -9.21 -12.37
N MET A 24 -13.72 -9.19 -12.95
CA MET A 24 -14.66 -8.07 -12.77
C MET A 24 -15.00 -7.83 -11.30
N ILE A 25 -15.23 -8.89 -10.52
CA ILE A 25 -15.53 -8.78 -9.07
C ILE A 25 -14.34 -8.20 -8.29
N LEU A 26 -13.11 -8.60 -8.63
CA LEU A 26 -11.89 -8.09 -7.98
C LEU A 26 -11.63 -6.60 -8.28
N LEU A 27 -12.17 -6.08 -9.39
CA LEU A 27 -12.09 -4.67 -9.75
C LEU A 27 -13.22 -3.82 -9.17
N VAL A 28 -14.29 -4.40 -8.63
CA VAL A 28 -15.36 -3.61 -8.00
C VAL A 28 -14.80 -2.92 -6.75
N PRO A 29 -14.76 -1.59 -6.68
CA PRO A 29 -14.16 -0.91 -5.53
C PRO A 29 -15.02 -1.09 -4.27
N SER A 30 -14.40 -0.90 -3.10
CA SER A 30 -15.14 -1.02 -1.83
C SER A 30 -16.28 -0.01 -1.78
N PRO A 31 -17.43 -0.31 -1.15
CA PRO A 31 -18.52 0.65 -1.03
C PRO A 31 -18.09 1.92 -0.31
N GLN A 32 -18.51 3.07 -0.84
CA GLN A 32 -18.33 4.38 -0.20
C GLN A 32 -19.43 4.62 0.83
N LYS A 33 -19.03 4.93 2.07
CA LYS A 33 -19.93 5.35 3.15
C LYS A 33 -19.37 6.62 3.79
N ALA A 34 -20.20 7.66 3.85
CA ALA A 34 -19.82 8.93 4.46
C ALA A 34 -19.70 8.83 5.99
N LEU A 35 -18.90 9.73 6.57
CA LEU A 35 -18.88 9.93 8.02
C LEU A 35 -20.25 10.44 8.49
N ARG A 36 -20.72 9.87 9.60
CA ARG A 36 -21.94 10.27 10.30
C ARG A 36 -21.61 11.40 11.25
N GLN A 37 -22.13 12.60 10.96
CA GLN A 37 -21.75 13.83 11.66
C GLN A 37 -22.18 13.83 13.13
N ASP A 38 -23.28 13.14 13.43
CA ASP A 38 -23.84 12.92 14.77
C ASP A 38 -23.07 11.87 15.59
N GLN A 39 -22.14 11.13 14.98
CA GLN A 39 -21.38 10.06 15.62
C GLN A 39 -19.86 10.28 15.54
N LEU A 40 -19.41 11.52 15.35
CA LEU A 40 -17.98 11.82 15.34
C LEU A 40 -17.35 11.46 16.68
N ARG A 41 -16.19 10.83 16.62
CA ARG A 41 -15.46 10.33 17.78
C ARG A 41 -14.53 11.39 18.34
N SER A 42 -14.52 11.56 19.66
CA SER A 42 -13.63 12.51 20.34
C SER A 42 -12.16 12.06 20.33
N ASP A 43 -11.90 10.77 20.15
CA ASP A 43 -10.55 10.20 20.09
C ASP A 43 -9.97 10.16 18.67
N ILE A 44 -10.64 10.78 17.69
CA ILE A 44 -10.19 10.83 16.28
C ILE A 44 -10.01 12.28 15.84
N HIS A 45 -8.84 12.58 15.29
CA HIS A 45 -8.56 13.83 14.59
C HIS A 45 -9.08 13.76 13.14
N TYR A 46 -10.13 14.53 12.86
CA TYR A 46 -10.72 14.64 11.53
C TYR A 46 -10.05 15.76 10.72
N GLN A 47 -9.21 15.37 9.75
CA GLN A 47 -8.42 16.30 8.93
C GLN A 47 -8.79 16.22 7.44
N ASP A 48 -8.39 17.24 6.67
CA ASP A 48 -8.59 17.28 5.21
C ASP A 48 -7.47 16.55 4.42
N VAL A 49 -6.49 15.96 5.11
CA VAL A 49 -5.39 15.21 4.48
C VAL A 49 -5.88 13.82 4.10
N PRO A 50 -6.00 13.50 2.79
CA PRO A 50 -6.45 12.18 2.36
C PRO A 50 -5.40 11.10 2.62
N THR A 51 -5.82 9.84 2.59
CA THR A 51 -4.97 8.67 2.77
C THR A 51 -5.03 7.78 1.53
N LEU A 52 -3.91 7.65 0.82
CA LEU A 52 -3.77 6.74 -0.32
C LEU A 52 -3.49 5.32 0.16
N LEU A 53 -4.32 4.37 -0.27
CA LEU A 53 -4.18 2.95 0.05
C LEU A 53 -3.61 2.22 -1.16
N ILE A 54 -2.42 1.63 -1.02
CA ILE A 54 -1.67 0.96 -2.09
C ILE A 54 -1.54 -0.53 -1.74
N ASN A 55 -2.13 -1.39 -2.57
CA ASN A 55 -2.13 -2.84 -2.35
C ASN A 55 -0.84 -3.50 -2.85
N GLY A 56 -0.51 -4.67 -2.31
CA GLY A 56 0.63 -5.46 -2.77
C GLY A 56 0.37 -6.26 -4.06
N PHE A 57 1.35 -7.10 -4.40
CA PHE A 57 1.32 -8.03 -5.53
C PHE A 57 0.05 -8.88 -5.56
N GLY A 58 -0.57 -9.00 -6.74
CA GLY A 58 -1.82 -9.76 -6.90
C GLY A 58 -2.99 -9.21 -6.07
N GLY A 59 -2.82 -8.08 -5.38
CA GLY A 59 -3.84 -7.45 -4.57
C GLY A 59 -4.95 -6.85 -5.42
N SER A 60 -6.15 -6.81 -4.86
CA SER A 60 -7.33 -6.24 -5.50
C SER A 60 -8.08 -5.36 -4.50
N ASN A 61 -9.35 -5.05 -4.78
CA ASN A 61 -10.27 -4.46 -3.81
C ASN A 61 -10.21 -5.16 -2.43
N TYR A 62 -10.01 -6.48 -2.42
CA TYR A 62 -10.04 -7.33 -1.24
C TYR A 62 -9.01 -6.93 -0.18
N THR A 63 -7.85 -6.42 -0.60
CA THR A 63 -6.75 -6.01 0.29
C THR A 63 -7.25 -5.06 1.36
N TYR A 64 -7.85 -3.93 0.96
CA TYR A 64 -8.31 -2.93 1.93
C TYR A 64 -9.82 -2.95 2.19
N ASN A 65 -10.59 -3.88 1.59
CA ASN A 65 -12.03 -3.98 1.81
C ASN A 65 -12.39 -4.01 3.31
N LYS A 66 -11.68 -4.82 4.11
CA LYS A 66 -11.94 -4.92 5.56
C LYS A 66 -11.51 -3.67 6.32
N MET A 67 -10.34 -3.10 6.02
CA MET A 67 -9.90 -1.82 6.58
C MET A 67 -10.90 -0.68 6.29
N ILE A 68 -11.29 -0.53 5.02
CA ILE A 68 -12.25 0.49 4.58
C ILE A 68 -13.59 0.31 5.27
N ASN A 69 -14.13 -0.92 5.28
CA ASN A 69 -15.40 -1.20 5.94
C ASN A 69 -15.35 -0.94 7.45
N TYR A 70 -14.25 -1.33 8.10
CA TYR A 70 -14.04 -1.09 9.51
C TYR A 70 -13.98 0.42 9.81
N TYR A 71 -13.14 1.20 9.14
CA TYR A 71 -13.05 2.65 9.41
C TYR A 71 -14.35 3.41 9.10
N GLN A 72 -15.08 3.02 8.05
CA GLN A 72 -16.38 3.60 7.74
C GLN A 72 -17.44 3.25 8.79
N LYS A 73 -17.43 1.99 9.27
CA LYS A 73 -18.36 1.53 10.31
C LYS A 73 -18.07 2.24 11.65
N GLU A 74 -16.81 2.32 12.04
CA GLU A 74 -16.36 2.92 13.30
C GLU A 74 -16.26 4.46 13.25
N ASN A 75 -16.74 5.08 12.15
CA ASN A 75 -16.75 6.52 11.91
C ASN A 75 -15.36 7.19 12.00
N ILE A 76 -14.29 6.47 11.66
CA ILE A 76 -12.90 6.94 11.73
C ILE A 76 -12.52 7.68 10.44
N ALA A 77 -12.85 7.08 9.30
CA ALA A 77 -12.48 7.55 7.97
C ALA A 77 -13.54 7.10 6.95
N GLN A 78 -13.57 7.75 5.78
CA GLN A 78 -14.54 7.47 4.71
C GLN A 78 -13.83 7.23 3.39
N LYS A 79 -14.17 6.18 2.65
CA LYS A 79 -13.66 6.01 1.29
C LYS A 79 -14.43 6.93 0.36
N THR A 80 -13.76 7.86 -0.30
CA THR A 80 -14.44 8.86 -1.15
C THR A 80 -13.89 8.95 -2.56
N MET A 81 -12.77 8.28 -2.84
CA MET A 81 -12.15 8.25 -4.16
C MET A 81 -11.64 6.84 -4.46
N THR A 82 -11.77 6.44 -5.72
CA THR A 82 -11.18 5.22 -6.28
C THR A 82 -10.36 5.59 -7.49
N ILE A 83 -9.19 4.97 -7.62
CA ILE A 83 -8.31 5.14 -8.76
C ILE A 83 -8.05 3.76 -9.36
N HIS A 84 -8.42 3.57 -10.61
CA HIS A 84 -8.05 2.42 -11.40
C HIS A 84 -6.87 2.76 -12.29
N VAL A 85 -5.91 1.84 -12.37
CA VAL A 85 -4.80 1.93 -13.32
C VAL A 85 -4.86 0.71 -14.22
N THR A 86 -5.09 0.94 -15.50
CA THR A 86 -5.15 -0.12 -16.51
C THR A 86 -3.77 -0.77 -16.71
N PRO A 87 -3.67 -1.94 -17.37
CA PRO A 87 -2.38 -2.57 -17.67
C PRO A 87 -1.46 -1.71 -18.56
N THR A 88 -2.00 -0.74 -19.29
CA THR A 88 -1.26 0.23 -20.10
C THR A 88 -0.84 1.48 -19.30
N GLY A 89 -1.19 1.56 -18.03
CA GLY A 89 -0.93 2.71 -17.16
C GLY A 89 -1.89 3.88 -17.35
N THR A 90 -3.04 3.68 -18.00
CA THR A 90 -4.11 4.70 -18.06
C THR A 90 -4.75 4.80 -16.68
N VAL A 91 -4.93 6.03 -16.20
CA VAL A 91 -5.44 6.29 -14.85
C VAL A 91 -6.88 6.79 -14.96
N HIS A 92 -7.81 6.06 -14.35
CA HIS A 92 -9.21 6.44 -14.21
C HIS A 92 -9.50 6.77 -12.75
N VAL A 93 -10.05 7.96 -12.50
CA VAL A 93 -10.36 8.42 -11.15
C VAL A 93 -11.86 8.61 -11.02
N SER A 94 -12.43 8.13 -9.92
CA SER A 94 -13.85 8.30 -9.58
C SER A 94 -14.00 8.76 -8.14
N GLY A 95 -14.90 9.72 -7.91
CA GLY A 95 -15.11 10.35 -6.61
C GLY A 95 -14.24 11.59 -6.38
N SER A 96 -14.20 12.06 -5.13
CA SER A 96 -13.49 13.30 -4.73
C SER A 96 -13.12 13.28 -3.26
N VAL A 97 -12.03 13.94 -2.90
CA VAL A 97 -11.63 14.16 -1.49
C VAL A 97 -11.99 15.56 -0.99
N LYS A 98 -12.44 16.46 -1.88
CA LYS A 98 -12.73 17.86 -1.53
C LYS A 98 -13.88 17.93 -0.50
N GLY A 99 -13.61 18.58 0.63
CA GLY A 99 -14.57 18.74 1.73
C GLY A 99 -14.89 17.43 2.47
N LYS A 100 -14.03 16.41 2.36
CA LYS A 100 -14.21 15.12 3.01
C LYS A 100 -13.10 14.90 4.04
N LYS A 101 -13.49 14.89 5.33
CA LYS A 101 -12.56 14.59 6.42
C LYS A 101 -12.15 13.13 6.40
N ASN A 102 -10.88 12.86 6.71
CA ASN A 102 -10.26 11.54 6.74
C ASN A 102 -10.63 10.71 5.49
N ALA A 103 -10.48 11.34 4.32
CA ALA A 103 -10.81 10.72 3.05
C ALA A 103 -9.80 9.61 2.70
N MET A 104 -10.28 8.40 2.46
CA MET A 104 -9.47 7.32 1.90
C MET A 104 -9.61 7.28 0.38
N ILE A 105 -8.47 7.15 -0.29
CA ILE A 105 -8.31 6.96 -1.72
C ILE A 105 -7.89 5.52 -1.94
N GLN A 106 -8.76 4.71 -2.57
CA GLN A 106 -8.45 3.33 -2.91
C GLN A 106 -7.77 3.28 -4.28
N LEU A 107 -6.49 2.93 -4.33
CA LEU A 107 -5.78 2.65 -5.58
C LEU A 107 -5.93 1.16 -5.93
N LEU A 108 -6.31 0.88 -7.17
CA LEU A 108 -6.47 -0.46 -7.73
C LEU A 108 -5.70 -0.52 -9.03
N PHE A 109 -4.79 -1.49 -9.13
CA PHE A 109 -4.16 -1.86 -10.39
C PHE A 109 -5.02 -2.94 -11.05
N ASP A 110 -5.52 -2.67 -12.26
CA ASP A 110 -6.40 -3.61 -12.96
C ASP A 110 -5.67 -4.91 -13.32
N TRP A 111 -4.34 -4.84 -13.38
CA TRP A 111 -3.45 -5.98 -13.49
C TRP A 111 -2.13 -5.72 -12.74
N ASN A 112 -1.82 -6.56 -11.76
CA ASN A 112 -0.61 -6.46 -10.93
C ASN A 112 0.07 -7.81 -10.69
N LEU A 113 -0.06 -8.73 -11.64
CA LEU A 113 0.62 -10.04 -11.63
C LEU A 113 1.98 -10.00 -12.36
N ALA A 114 2.63 -8.83 -12.38
CA ALA A 114 3.95 -8.67 -12.99
C ALA A 114 5.06 -9.24 -12.10
N GLN A 115 6.10 -9.83 -12.70
CA GLN A 115 7.25 -10.38 -11.96
C GLN A 115 8.02 -9.34 -11.14
N THR A 116 7.84 -8.06 -11.44
CA THR A 116 8.43 -6.94 -10.70
C THR A 116 7.36 -5.90 -10.43
N TYR A 117 7.58 -5.08 -9.41
CA TYR A 117 6.72 -3.96 -9.07
C TYR A 117 7.08 -2.65 -9.81
N ASN A 118 8.08 -2.69 -10.72
CA ASN A 118 8.57 -1.50 -11.44
C ASN A 118 7.47 -0.75 -12.24
N PRO A 119 6.55 -1.42 -12.97
CA PRO A 119 5.42 -0.73 -13.60
C PRO A 119 4.55 0.02 -12.59
N GLN A 120 4.23 -0.62 -11.46
CA GLN A 120 3.41 -0.06 -10.39
C GLN A 120 4.07 1.13 -9.71
N THR A 121 5.41 1.12 -9.56
CA THR A 121 6.17 2.29 -9.10
C THR A 121 5.93 3.51 -10.01
N ASN A 122 6.04 3.33 -11.33
CA ASN A 122 5.82 4.40 -12.31
C ASN A 122 4.36 4.87 -12.32
N TRP A 123 3.42 3.95 -12.21
CA TRP A 123 2.00 4.25 -12.11
C TRP A 123 1.66 5.00 -10.83
N THR A 124 2.27 4.63 -9.70
CA THR A 124 2.12 5.33 -8.42
C THR A 124 2.60 6.78 -8.52
N ILE A 125 3.75 7.03 -9.17
CA ILE A 125 4.21 8.40 -9.45
C ILE A 125 3.18 9.17 -10.29
N LYS A 126 2.65 8.54 -11.34
CA LYS A 126 1.64 9.15 -12.23
C LYS A 126 0.36 9.46 -11.47
N VAL A 127 -0.10 8.56 -10.61
CA VAL A 127 -1.27 8.74 -9.73
C VAL A 127 -1.05 9.92 -8.79
N ILE A 128 0.07 9.97 -8.07
CA ILE A 128 0.37 11.07 -7.14
C ILE A 128 0.42 12.43 -7.88
N LYS A 129 1.03 12.47 -9.08
CA LYS A 129 1.02 13.67 -9.94
C LYS A 129 -0.39 14.08 -10.36
N ILE A 130 -1.26 13.13 -10.69
CA ILE A 130 -2.66 13.42 -11.05
C ILE A 130 -3.42 13.95 -9.83
N LEU A 131 -3.25 13.33 -8.67
CA LEU A 131 -3.87 13.77 -7.41
C LEU A 131 -3.48 15.22 -7.07
N HIS A 132 -2.20 15.56 -7.19
CA HIS A 132 -1.74 16.93 -7.00
C HIS A 132 -2.29 17.88 -8.08
N ASN A 133 -2.02 17.61 -9.36
CA ASN A 133 -2.28 18.57 -10.43
C ASN A 133 -3.77 18.76 -10.75
N LYS A 134 -4.58 17.70 -10.66
CA LYS A 134 -6.00 17.73 -11.04
C LYS A 134 -6.95 17.82 -9.85
N TYR A 135 -6.53 17.34 -8.67
CA TYR A 135 -7.38 17.29 -7.49
C TYR A 135 -6.88 18.19 -6.34
N GLY A 136 -5.77 18.91 -6.52
CA GLY A 136 -5.24 19.87 -5.53
C GLY A 136 -4.72 19.23 -4.25
N ILE A 137 -4.34 17.94 -4.30
CA ILE A 137 -3.85 17.19 -3.14
C ILE A 137 -2.35 17.47 -2.98
N ASN A 138 -2.06 18.46 -2.14
CA ASN A 138 -0.68 18.87 -1.82
C ASN A 138 -0.12 18.16 -0.58
N GLU A 139 -0.99 17.54 0.23
CA GLU A 139 -0.64 16.75 1.41
C GLU A 139 -1.29 15.37 1.33
N LEU A 140 -0.58 14.32 1.71
CA LEU A 140 -1.03 12.94 1.56
C LEU A 140 -0.50 12.05 2.68
N ASN A 141 -1.38 11.26 3.28
CA ASN A 141 -0.98 10.09 4.04
C ASN A 141 -0.95 8.86 3.12
N VAL A 142 -0.13 7.88 3.43
CA VAL A 142 0.00 6.66 2.61
C VAL A 142 -0.07 5.43 3.50
N VAL A 143 -0.80 4.41 3.05
CA VAL A 143 -0.76 3.06 3.59
C VAL A 143 -0.37 2.13 2.45
N GLY A 144 0.80 1.50 2.57
CA GLY A 144 1.29 0.51 1.62
C GLY A 144 1.37 -0.86 2.26
N HIS A 145 0.81 -1.88 1.62
CA HIS A 145 0.89 -3.27 2.08
C HIS A 145 1.84 -4.07 1.20
N SER A 146 2.75 -4.83 1.81
CA SER A 146 3.69 -5.69 1.08
C SER A 146 4.44 -4.90 0.00
N TRP A 147 4.51 -5.42 -1.24
CA TRP A 147 5.06 -4.71 -2.40
C TRP A 147 4.44 -3.33 -2.65
N GLY A 148 3.19 -3.07 -2.28
CA GLY A 148 2.61 -1.72 -2.42
C GLY A 148 3.34 -0.66 -1.58
N GLY A 149 3.94 -1.09 -0.45
CA GLY A 149 4.86 -0.25 0.31
C GLY A 149 6.21 -0.07 -0.38
N THR A 150 6.76 -1.14 -0.94
CA THR A 150 8.04 -1.12 -1.69
C THR A 150 7.95 -0.23 -2.93
N GLU A 151 6.86 -0.35 -3.68
CA GLU A 151 6.48 0.51 -4.80
C GLU A 151 6.45 1.99 -4.40
N PHE A 152 5.81 2.30 -3.28
CA PHE A 152 5.75 3.66 -2.78
C PHE A 152 7.14 4.18 -2.38
N LEU A 153 7.94 3.37 -1.70
CA LEU A 153 9.30 3.75 -1.31
C LEU A 153 10.14 4.10 -2.53
N HIS A 154 10.11 3.29 -3.59
CA HIS A 154 10.78 3.61 -4.85
C HIS A 154 10.18 4.83 -5.55
N ALA A 155 8.85 4.98 -5.57
CA ALA A 155 8.19 6.13 -6.17
C ALA A 155 8.67 7.45 -5.52
N LEU A 156 8.74 7.45 -4.18
CA LEU A 156 9.29 8.53 -3.38
C LEU A 156 10.78 8.77 -3.67
N GLY A 157 11.57 7.70 -3.74
CA GLY A 157 13.01 7.73 -4.03
C GLY A 157 13.34 8.35 -5.40
N GLN A 158 12.71 7.86 -6.46
CA GLN A 158 13.11 8.21 -7.83
C GLN A 158 12.48 9.52 -8.36
N SER A 159 11.39 10.01 -7.76
CA SER A 159 10.69 11.19 -8.28
C SER A 159 10.99 12.48 -7.50
N LYS A 160 11.98 13.26 -7.95
CA LYS A 160 12.25 14.60 -7.40
C LYS A 160 11.04 15.53 -7.47
N TRP A 161 10.15 15.32 -8.44
CA TRP A 161 8.91 16.08 -8.54
C TRP A 161 7.99 15.82 -7.34
N ILE A 162 7.70 14.55 -6.99
CA ILE A 162 6.80 14.29 -5.86
C ILE A 162 7.45 14.70 -4.53
N GLN A 163 8.78 14.51 -4.40
CA GLN A 163 9.54 15.00 -3.24
C GLN A 163 9.35 16.50 -3.01
N ARG A 164 9.29 17.32 -4.08
CA ARG A 164 9.21 18.79 -3.96
C ARG A 164 7.78 19.32 -3.87
N ASN A 165 6.79 18.62 -4.44
CA ASN A 165 5.44 19.15 -4.63
C ASN A 165 4.39 18.54 -3.70
N VAL A 166 4.65 17.37 -3.10
CA VAL A 166 3.68 16.68 -2.23
C VAL A 166 4.28 16.46 -0.85
N LYS A 167 3.57 16.93 0.18
CA LYS A 167 3.93 16.66 1.58
C LYS A 167 3.37 15.31 2.02
N PHE A 168 4.24 14.42 2.44
CA PHE A 168 3.84 13.10 2.95
C PHE A 168 3.86 13.12 4.48
N ASN A 169 2.71 13.32 5.11
CA ASN A 169 2.64 13.55 6.56
C ASN A 169 2.92 12.24 7.33
N LYS A 170 2.17 11.18 6.99
CA LYS A 170 2.25 9.87 7.64
C LYS A 170 2.29 8.76 6.58
N VAL A 171 3.30 7.89 6.67
CA VAL A 171 3.48 6.73 5.78
C VAL A 171 3.46 5.47 6.63
N VAL A 172 2.44 4.64 6.47
CA VAL A 172 2.30 3.35 7.14
C VAL A 172 2.66 2.24 6.16
N LEU A 173 3.71 1.48 6.49
CA LEU A 173 4.19 0.35 5.70
C LEU A 173 3.83 -0.93 6.44
N MET A 174 3.06 -1.81 5.81
CA MET A 174 2.47 -2.99 6.44
C MET A 174 3.09 -4.25 5.83
N GLY A 175 3.99 -4.90 6.57
CA GLY A 175 4.71 -6.09 6.11
C GLY A 175 5.47 -5.82 4.81
N THR A 176 6.11 -4.67 4.70
CA THR A 176 6.75 -4.20 3.46
C THR A 176 8.18 -4.71 3.36
N PRO A 177 8.52 -5.57 2.40
CA PRO A 177 9.90 -5.99 2.19
C PRO A 177 10.71 -4.83 1.59
N VAL A 178 11.76 -4.40 2.30
CA VAL A 178 12.69 -3.36 1.84
C VAL A 178 13.95 -3.96 1.22
N ASN A 179 14.39 -5.11 1.73
CA ASN A 179 15.50 -5.89 1.18
C ASN A 179 15.08 -7.36 1.09
N GLU A 180 14.78 -7.85 -0.10
CA GLU A 180 14.36 -9.24 -0.34
C GLU A 180 15.54 -10.22 -0.44
N GLY A 181 16.78 -9.72 -0.39
CA GLY A 181 18.00 -10.52 -0.47
C GLY A 181 18.37 -11.29 0.79
N VAL A 182 17.54 -11.20 1.85
CA VAL A 182 17.77 -11.80 3.16
C VAL A 182 16.56 -12.63 3.59
N THR A 183 16.79 -13.65 4.42
CA THR A 183 15.74 -14.60 4.86
C THR A 183 15.51 -14.52 6.37
N ASN A 184 14.45 -15.15 6.87
CA ASN A 184 14.16 -15.22 8.31
C ASN A 184 15.18 -16.05 9.13
N LYS A 185 16.18 -16.65 8.47
CA LYS A 185 17.25 -17.43 9.12
C LYS A 185 18.34 -16.56 9.75
N VAL A 186 18.33 -15.26 9.48
CA VAL A 186 19.36 -14.32 9.95
C VAL A 186 18.70 -13.17 10.69
N THR A 187 19.35 -12.73 11.76
CA THR A 187 18.94 -11.54 12.51
C THR A 187 19.32 -10.27 11.75
N TYR A 188 18.66 -9.15 12.03
CA TYR A 188 19.00 -7.87 11.41
C TYR A 188 20.49 -7.46 11.56
N PRO A 189 21.14 -7.57 12.74
CA PRO A 189 22.56 -7.29 12.85
C PRO A 189 23.45 -8.20 12.00
N GLN A 190 23.07 -9.47 11.81
CA GLN A 190 23.78 -10.39 10.92
C GLN A 190 23.59 -9.98 9.46
N ALA A 191 22.34 -9.72 9.06
CA ALA A 191 21.99 -9.30 7.71
C ALA A 191 22.67 -7.99 7.29
N LEU A 192 22.93 -7.05 8.21
CA LEU A 192 23.69 -5.82 7.94
C LEU A 192 25.15 -6.06 7.54
N ARG A 193 25.72 -7.21 7.91
CA ARG A 193 27.09 -7.60 7.57
C ARG A 193 27.18 -8.43 6.29
N GLU A 194 26.05 -8.92 5.79
CA GLU A 194 25.99 -9.70 4.57
C GLU A 194 26.08 -8.82 3.32
N HIS A 195 26.57 -9.39 2.22
CA HIS A 195 26.60 -8.68 0.95
C HIS A 195 25.19 -8.49 0.40
N LEU A 196 24.90 -7.27 -0.07
CA LEU A 196 23.61 -6.92 -0.65
C LEU A 196 23.43 -7.59 -2.02
N THR A 197 22.67 -8.67 -2.08
CA THR A 197 22.35 -9.41 -3.31
C THR A 197 21.15 -8.80 -4.05
N ASP A 198 20.21 -8.21 -3.32
CA ASP A 198 19.01 -7.57 -3.88
C ASP A 198 19.37 -6.32 -4.69
N ALA A 199 19.08 -6.36 -6.00
CA ALA A 199 19.33 -5.27 -6.92
C ALA A 199 18.38 -4.07 -6.70
N GLU A 200 17.13 -4.33 -6.34
CA GLU A 200 16.15 -3.27 -6.11
C GLU A 200 16.43 -2.58 -4.78
N TYR A 201 16.81 -3.29 -3.72
CA TYR A 201 17.26 -2.65 -2.48
C TYR A 201 18.51 -1.78 -2.70
N ARG A 202 19.50 -2.25 -3.48
CA ARG A 202 20.67 -1.42 -3.84
C ARG A 202 20.28 -0.17 -4.62
N LYS A 203 19.29 -0.27 -5.51
CA LYS A 203 18.72 0.88 -6.23
C LYS A 203 18.00 1.83 -5.28
N LEU A 204 17.18 1.30 -4.37
CA LEU A 204 16.48 2.08 -3.35
C LEU A 204 17.45 2.87 -2.47
N LYS A 205 18.56 2.25 -2.02
CA LYS A 205 19.60 2.97 -1.27
C LYS A 205 20.14 4.16 -2.05
N ARG A 206 20.43 4.01 -3.35
CA ARG A 206 20.92 5.11 -4.21
C ARG A 206 19.87 6.22 -4.35
N GLU A 207 18.61 5.85 -4.54
CA GLU A 207 17.51 6.80 -4.63
C GLU A 207 17.35 7.63 -3.34
N TYR A 208 17.66 7.05 -2.19
CA TYR A 208 17.54 7.70 -0.87
C TYR A 208 18.79 8.46 -0.41
N GLN A 209 19.95 8.32 -1.08
CA GLN A 209 21.18 9.04 -0.74
C GLN A 209 20.98 10.56 -0.74
N ASP A 210 20.34 11.08 -1.79
CA ASP A 210 20.09 12.53 -1.99
C ASP A 210 18.60 12.89 -1.89
N LEU A 211 17.80 12.05 -1.24
CA LEU A 211 16.38 12.30 -1.06
C LEU A 211 16.18 13.48 -0.11
N ALA A 212 15.40 14.48 -0.58
CA ALA A 212 15.15 15.72 0.12
C ALA A 212 13.68 16.14 -0.09
N PRO A 213 12.74 15.59 0.70
CA PRO A 213 11.33 15.90 0.58
C PRO A 213 11.05 17.32 1.09
N CYS A 214 10.00 17.97 0.57
CA CYS A 214 9.60 19.33 0.95
C CYS A 214 9.04 19.44 2.38
N SER A 215 8.89 18.30 3.07
CA SER A 215 8.43 18.20 4.46
C SER A 215 9.01 16.95 5.11
N SER A 216 9.10 16.96 6.44
CA SER A 216 9.51 15.78 7.19
C SER A 216 8.41 14.70 7.13
N ILE A 217 8.81 13.45 6.93
CA ILE A 217 7.90 12.31 6.80
C ILE A 217 7.93 11.45 8.06
N LYS A 218 6.76 11.11 8.60
CA LYS A 218 6.64 10.15 9.71
C LYS A 218 6.31 8.75 9.17
N PHE A 219 7.29 7.86 9.23
CA PHE A 219 7.15 6.46 8.85
C PHE A 219 6.68 5.62 10.05
N TYR A 220 5.77 4.69 9.77
CA TYR A 220 5.38 3.62 10.66
C TYR A 220 5.66 2.29 9.99
N ASN A 221 6.63 1.54 10.52
CA ASN A 221 6.96 0.20 10.04
C ASN A 221 6.12 -0.83 10.81
N VAL A 222 5.00 -1.24 10.24
CA VAL A 222 4.05 -2.18 10.83
C VAL A 222 4.41 -3.58 10.37
N MET A 223 4.99 -4.36 11.27
CA MET A 223 5.43 -5.74 11.03
C MET A 223 4.55 -6.72 11.79
N ALA A 224 4.56 -7.98 11.34
CA ALA A 224 3.93 -9.07 12.07
C ALA A 224 4.85 -10.28 12.13
N ASP A 225 4.78 -11.03 13.23
CA ASP A 225 5.48 -12.30 13.43
C ASP A 225 4.42 -13.36 13.74
N TYR A 226 4.09 -14.20 12.76
CA TYR A 226 3.21 -15.33 12.97
C TYR A 226 3.97 -16.46 13.65
N HIS A 227 5.11 -16.84 13.08
CA HIS A 227 6.12 -17.77 13.62
C HIS A 227 7.47 -17.49 12.94
N ASP A 228 8.58 -17.87 13.59
CA ASP A 228 9.94 -17.83 13.04
C ASP A 228 10.32 -16.51 12.36
N HIS A 229 9.96 -15.38 12.98
CA HIS A 229 10.32 -14.03 12.51
C HIS A 229 9.79 -13.73 11.10
N THR A 230 8.61 -14.25 10.78
CA THR A 230 7.93 -14.00 9.50
C THR A 230 6.43 -13.88 9.71
N ASP A 231 5.78 -13.05 8.92
CA ASP A 231 4.32 -12.96 8.87
C ASP A 231 3.70 -14.05 7.98
N THR A 232 4.41 -15.14 7.67
CA THR A 232 4.11 -16.19 6.66
C THR A 232 4.45 -15.84 5.21
N SER A 233 4.81 -14.59 4.90
CA SER A 233 5.20 -14.19 3.54
C SER A 233 6.47 -13.34 3.53
N VAL A 234 6.59 -12.38 4.44
CA VAL A 234 7.70 -11.44 4.55
C VAL A 234 8.45 -11.69 5.86
N PRO A 235 9.71 -12.16 5.81
CA PRO A 235 10.60 -12.15 6.96
C PRO A 235 10.73 -10.75 7.56
N ASN A 236 10.66 -10.65 8.88
CA ASN A 236 10.72 -9.37 9.59
C ASN A 236 11.99 -8.60 9.26
N VAL A 237 13.12 -9.32 9.16
CA VAL A 237 14.41 -8.73 8.78
C VAL A 237 14.34 -7.95 7.48
N GLN A 238 13.57 -8.39 6.47
CA GLN A 238 13.42 -7.66 5.21
C GLN A 238 12.75 -6.30 5.39
N SER A 239 11.82 -6.18 6.34
CA SER A 239 11.11 -4.94 6.67
C SER A 239 11.95 -4.03 7.58
N GLU A 240 12.80 -4.60 8.44
CA GLU A 240 13.72 -3.85 9.32
C GLU A 240 14.76 -3.03 8.54
N PHE A 241 15.09 -3.45 7.31
CA PHE A 241 15.97 -2.70 6.41
C PHE A 241 15.48 -1.29 6.07
N LEU A 242 14.21 -0.93 6.33
CA LEU A 242 13.75 0.45 6.25
C LEU A 242 14.66 1.43 7.01
N ALA A 243 15.16 1.04 8.18
CA ALA A 243 16.02 1.90 9.00
C ALA A 243 17.34 2.31 8.30
N THR A 244 17.76 1.55 7.29
CA THR A 244 19.02 1.80 6.57
C THR A 244 18.93 2.87 5.47
N ILE A 245 17.72 3.20 5.02
CA ILE A 245 17.48 4.19 3.96
C ILE A 245 16.94 5.51 4.50
N LEU A 246 16.46 5.55 5.74
CA LEU A 246 15.89 6.74 6.36
C LEU A 246 16.98 7.66 6.94
N ASN A 247 16.77 8.97 6.83
CA ASN A 247 17.66 9.99 7.40
C ASN A 247 16.89 10.85 8.41
N PRO A 248 17.43 11.07 9.63
CA PRO A 248 16.76 11.84 10.67
C PRO A 248 16.52 13.32 10.33
N LYS A 249 17.23 13.87 9.32
CA LYS A 249 17.03 15.26 8.87
C LYS A 249 15.66 15.50 8.23
N TRP A 250 15.05 14.48 7.65
CA TRP A 250 13.78 14.59 6.92
C TRP A 250 12.78 13.49 7.28
N SER A 251 13.10 12.59 8.20
CA SER A 251 12.19 11.53 8.61
C SER A 251 12.30 11.14 10.07
N SER A 252 11.22 10.55 10.57
CA SER A 252 11.21 9.73 11.78
C SER A 252 10.56 8.38 11.47
N CYS A 253 10.94 7.33 12.19
CA CYS A 253 10.39 6.01 12.00
C CYS A 253 9.98 5.39 13.34
N LYS A 254 8.78 4.81 13.39
CA LYS A 254 8.33 3.98 14.51
C LYS A 254 8.01 2.58 14.02
N THR A 255 8.69 1.59 14.56
CA THR A 255 8.38 0.19 14.31
C THR A 255 7.29 -0.29 15.28
N VAL A 256 6.33 -1.07 14.78
CA VAL A 256 5.30 -1.73 15.56
C VAL A 256 5.21 -3.18 15.12
N MET A 257 5.38 -4.11 16.07
CA MET A 257 5.31 -5.55 15.83
C MET A 257 3.99 -6.12 16.35
N PHE A 258 3.38 -7.01 15.57
CA PHE A 258 2.22 -7.79 15.96
C PHE A 258 2.53 -9.29 15.96
N TYR A 259 2.42 -9.94 17.12
CA TYR A 259 2.65 -11.37 17.25
C TYR A 259 1.38 -12.18 16.95
N GLY A 260 1.54 -13.35 16.34
CA GLY A 260 0.45 -14.25 15.94
C GLY A 260 -0.37 -13.76 14.74
N ILE A 261 0.10 -12.74 14.02
CA ILE A 261 -0.59 -12.15 12.87
C ILE A 261 0.07 -12.62 11.56
N LYS A 262 -0.75 -13.11 10.62
CA LYS A 262 -0.31 -13.47 9.26
C LYS A 262 -0.24 -12.24 8.35
N HIS A 263 0.42 -12.36 7.21
CA HIS A 263 0.69 -11.30 6.25
C HIS A 263 -0.59 -10.60 5.78
N SER A 264 -1.60 -11.39 5.37
CA SER A 264 -2.90 -10.85 4.97
C SER A 264 -3.70 -10.32 6.15
N ALA A 265 -3.43 -10.77 7.38
CA ALA A 265 -4.10 -10.31 8.59
C ALA A 265 -3.70 -8.87 8.98
N LEU A 266 -2.56 -8.37 8.52
CA LEU A 266 -2.13 -6.98 8.74
C LEU A 266 -3.20 -5.96 8.29
N HIS A 267 -3.87 -6.18 7.16
CA HIS A 267 -4.87 -5.23 6.62
C HIS A 267 -6.33 -5.61 6.94
N GLN A 268 -6.56 -6.53 7.88
CA GLN A 268 -7.91 -6.99 8.22
C GLN A 268 -8.16 -7.34 9.69
N ASP A 269 -7.12 -7.59 10.49
CA ASP A 269 -7.25 -7.84 11.92
C ASP A 269 -7.64 -6.55 12.65
N SER A 270 -8.71 -6.59 13.44
CA SER A 270 -9.29 -5.38 14.06
C SER A 270 -8.31 -4.67 15.01
N LYS A 271 -7.40 -5.39 15.68
CA LYS A 271 -6.39 -4.77 16.55
C LYS A 271 -5.36 -4.03 15.72
N VAL A 272 -4.92 -4.61 14.61
CA VAL A 272 -4.02 -3.96 13.67
C VAL A 272 -4.68 -2.73 13.06
N LEU A 273 -5.91 -2.86 12.57
CA LEU A 273 -6.68 -1.76 12.00
C LEU A 273 -6.85 -0.60 12.98
N MET A 274 -7.24 -0.88 14.23
CA MET A 274 -7.34 0.16 15.25
C MET A 274 -6.00 0.86 15.50
N LYS A 275 -4.89 0.10 15.55
CA LYS A 275 -3.57 0.69 15.74
C LYS A 275 -3.15 1.57 14.56
N VAL A 276 -3.44 1.15 13.32
CA VAL A 276 -3.15 1.94 12.11
C VAL A 276 -4.03 3.19 12.07
N ALA A 277 -5.30 3.11 12.45
CA ALA A 277 -6.17 4.28 12.61
C ALA A 277 -5.54 5.31 13.55
N LYS A 278 -5.02 4.86 14.70
CA LYS A 278 -4.30 5.74 15.64
C LYS A 278 -3.06 6.38 15.04
N MET A 279 -2.28 5.63 14.27
CA MET A 279 -1.11 6.20 13.59
C MET A 279 -1.50 7.33 12.64
N LEU A 280 -2.62 7.17 11.91
CA LEU A 280 -3.11 8.08 10.88
C LEU A 280 -3.91 9.27 11.43
N TYR A 281 -4.72 9.05 12.47
CA TYR A 281 -5.77 9.97 12.90
C TYR A 281 -5.78 10.25 14.41
N ASP A 282 -4.81 9.78 15.19
CA ASP A 282 -4.43 10.44 16.45
C ASP A 282 -3.43 11.57 16.16
#